data_AF-A0A938GQ86-F1
#
_entry.id   AF-A0A938GQ86-F1
#
_cell.length_a   1.000
_cell.length_b   1.000
_cell.length_c   1.000
_cell.angle_alpha   90.00
_cell.angle_beta   90.00
_cell.angle_gamma   90.00
#
_symmetry.space_group_name_H-M   'P 1'
#
loop_
_entity.id
_entity.type
_entity.pdbx_description
1 polymer ?
#
loop_
_entity_poly.entity_id
_entity_poly.type
_entity_poly.pdbx_seq_one_letter_code
_entity_poly.pdbx_strand_id
1 'polypeptide(L)'
;MSDTKTVTYTGQGNFTIGSESMFKAKDTGFIAQGGNMTVSSLEGDVELQGVRVRAAAEATATVISHRKDVELVGGEISGREIMIKGIDKVMLNAVDFVFTGNPVSSLLAIESRTLVLHNIDLPADRPVRLKSELGLLAKNPNTRAATRNGYVNYYFGVTSGGVPAELLTVGSGVGVLPDAQRHITTLPISPGQ
;
A
#
# COMPACT_ATOMS: atom_id res chain seq x y z
N MET A 1 -23.47 5.77 -9.35
CA MET A 1 -22.75 5.11 -8.25
C MET A 1 -22.98 3.62 -8.44
N SER A 2 -21.94 2.81 -8.66
CA SER A 2 -22.12 1.35 -8.72
C SER A 2 -22.45 0.85 -7.30
N ASP A 3 -23.45 -0.01 -7.18
CA ASP A 3 -23.78 -0.67 -5.91
C ASP A 3 -22.60 -1.56 -5.50
N THR A 4 -21.77 -1.06 -4.59
CA THR A 4 -20.66 -1.84 -4.03
C THR A 4 -21.23 -2.99 -3.23
N LYS A 5 -21.01 -4.23 -3.68
CA LYS A 5 -21.38 -5.42 -2.90
C LYS A 5 -20.49 -5.49 -1.68
N THR A 6 -21.05 -5.66 -0.48
CA THR A 6 -20.26 -5.62 0.76
C THR A 6 -20.34 -6.94 1.49
N VAL A 7 -19.20 -7.46 1.93
CA VAL A 7 -19.04 -8.56 2.87
C VAL A 7 -18.57 -7.98 4.19
N THR A 8 -19.37 -8.16 5.24
CA THR A 8 -19.09 -7.65 6.58
C THR A 8 -18.88 -8.82 7.55
N TYR A 9 -17.73 -8.83 8.22
CA TYR A 9 -17.44 -9.71 9.34
C TYR A 9 -17.62 -8.96 10.66
N THR A 10 -18.58 -9.40 11.47
CA THR A 10 -18.96 -8.75 12.74
C THR A 10 -18.30 -9.39 13.96
N GLY A 11 -17.45 -10.41 13.76
CA GLY A 11 -16.73 -11.06 14.85
C GLY A 11 -15.59 -10.19 15.40
N GLN A 12 -15.16 -10.50 16.62
CA GLN A 12 -14.06 -9.82 17.35
C GLN A 12 -12.66 -10.28 16.90
N GLY A 13 -12.57 -11.16 15.90
CA GLY A 13 -11.32 -11.75 15.42
C GLY A 13 -10.80 -11.15 14.12
N ASN A 14 -9.70 -11.73 13.63
CA ASN A 14 -9.17 -11.41 12.31
C ASN A 14 -10.10 -11.98 11.23
N PHE A 15 -10.38 -11.18 10.21
CA PHE A 15 -11.09 -11.62 9.01
C PHE A 15 -10.11 -11.69 7.84
N THR A 16 -9.97 -12.88 7.27
CA THR A 16 -9.17 -13.10 6.06
C THR A 16 -10.08 -13.56 4.93
N ILE A 17 -9.95 -12.93 3.78
CA ILE A 17 -10.51 -13.40 2.52
C ILE A 17 -9.37 -13.58 1.51
N GLY A 18 -9.40 -14.65 0.75
CA GLY A 18 -8.34 -14.92 -0.20
C GLY A 18 -8.56 -16.17 -1.03
N SER A 19 -7.54 -16.51 -1.81
CA SER A 19 -7.49 -17.71 -2.62
C SER A 19 -6.11 -18.37 -2.56
N GLU A 20 -6.04 -19.67 -2.81
CA GLU A 20 -4.76 -20.35 -2.98
C GLU A 20 -4.04 -19.88 -4.25
N SER A 21 -4.77 -19.66 -5.34
CA SER A 21 -4.21 -19.20 -6.61
C SER A 21 -4.32 -17.69 -6.73
N MET A 22 -5.20 -17.14 -7.57
CA MET A 22 -5.32 -15.71 -7.82
C MET A 22 -6.58 -15.14 -7.18
N PHE A 23 -6.44 -14.06 -6.41
CA PHE A 23 -7.57 -13.38 -5.79
C PHE A 23 -7.94 -12.13 -6.60
N LYS A 24 -9.18 -12.09 -7.10
CA LYS A 24 -9.72 -10.97 -7.88
C LYS A 24 -10.99 -10.44 -7.26
N ALA A 25 -11.08 -9.13 -7.11
CA ALA A 25 -12.33 -8.48 -6.71
C ALA A 25 -12.50 -7.14 -7.41
N LYS A 26 -13.76 -6.79 -7.67
CA LYS A 26 -14.13 -5.55 -8.32
C LYS A 26 -15.40 -4.98 -7.69
N ASP A 27 -15.36 -3.68 -7.39
CA ASP A 27 -16.50 -2.93 -6.84
C ASP A 27 -17.11 -3.62 -5.59
N THR A 28 -16.23 -4.17 -4.74
CA THR A 28 -16.60 -4.93 -3.53
C THR A 28 -16.04 -4.27 -2.27
N GLY A 29 -16.79 -4.31 -1.18
CA GLY A 29 -16.33 -3.95 0.16
C GLY A 29 -16.07 -5.18 1.02
N PHE A 30 -14.92 -5.23 1.67
CA PHE A 30 -14.58 -6.21 2.69
C PHE A 30 -14.32 -5.48 4.00
N ILE A 31 -15.16 -5.75 5.01
CA ILE A 31 -15.16 -4.99 6.26
C ILE A 31 -15.05 -5.95 7.44
N ALA A 32 -14.02 -5.78 8.26
CA ALA A 32 -13.89 -6.40 9.57
C ALA A 32 -14.23 -5.38 10.65
N GLN A 33 -15.26 -5.64 11.47
CA GLN A 33 -15.69 -4.70 12.50
C GLN A 33 -14.93 -4.84 13.83
N GLY A 34 -14.40 -6.02 14.13
CA GLY A 34 -13.79 -6.30 15.43
C GLY A 34 -12.29 -6.58 15.41
N GLY A 35 -11.63 -6.60 14.25
CA GLY A 35 -10.21 -6.97 14.18
C GLY A 35 -9.54 -6.62 12.86
N ASN A 36 -8.43 -7.30 12.59
CA ASN A 36 -7.65 -7.10 11.37
C ASN A 36 -8.43 -7.58 10.15
N MET A 37 -8.19 -6.91 9.02
CA MET A 37 -8.72 -7.31 7.72
C MET A 37 -7.55 -7.72 6.83
N THR A 38 -7.60 -8.92 6.27
CA THR A 38 -6.59 -9.40 5.32
C THR A 38 -7.25 -9.84 4.02
N VAL A 39 -6.80 -9.27 2.90
CA VAL A 39 -7.05 -9.78 1.56
C VAL A 39 -5.79 -10.45 1.06
N SER A 40 -5.85 -11.74 0.71
CA SER A 40 -4.63 -12.47 0.36
C SER A 40 -4.75 -13.42 -0.82
N SER A 41 -3.58 -13.69 -1.40
CA SER A 41 -3.33 -14.80 -2.30
C SER A 41 -2.10 -15.57 -1.83
N LEU A 42 -2.17 -16.90 -1.82
CA LEU A 42 -1.01 -17.73 -1.48
C LEU A 42 -0.02 -17.85 -2.64
N GLU A 43 -0.45 -18.32 -3.81
CA GLU A 43 0.45 -18.66 -4.92
C GLU A 43 0.35 -17.72 -6.13
N GLY A 44 -0.71 -16.94 -6.24
CA GLY A 44 -0.97 -16.04 -7.37
C GLY A 44 -1.01 -14.56 -7.01
N ASP A 45 -1.55 -13.75 -7.91
CA ASP A 45 -1.68 -12.30 -7.72
C ASP A 45 -2.88 -11.94 -6.84
N VAL A 46 -2.82 -10.73 -6.27
CA VAL A 46 -4.01 -10.03 -5.77
C VAL A 46 -4.32 -8.87 -6.72
N GLU A 47 -5.48 -8.90 -7.37
CA GLU A 47 -5.96 -7.85 -8.27
C GLU A 47 -7.27 -7.26 -7.75
N LEU A 48 -7.26 -5.99 -7.32
CA LEU A 48 -8.45 -5.30 -6.80
C LEU A 48 -8.77 -4.05 -7.62
N GLN A 49 -10.02 -3.92 -8.07
CA GLN A 49 -10.50 -2.74 -8.79
C GLN A 49 -11.67 -2.07 -8.05
N GLY A 50 -11.50 -0.84 -7.58
CA GLY A 50 -12.56 -0.10 -6.87
C GLY A 50 -13.01 -0.78 -5.56
N VAL A 51 -12.12 -1.56 -4.93
CA VAL A 51 -12.42 -2.35 -3.74
C VAL A 51 -12.19 -1.52 -2.48
N ARG A 52 -13.02 -1.74 -1.47
CA ARG A 52 -12.84 -1.19 -0.13
C ARG A 52 -12.37 -2.29 0.82
N VAL A 53 -11.21 -2.13 1.44
CA VAL A 53 -10.67 -3.05 2.46
C VAL A 53 -10.60 -2.30 3.78
N ARG A 54 -11.44 -2.68 4.74
CA ARG A 54 -11.55 -1.94 6.01
C ARG A 54 -11.37 -2.85 7.21
N ALA A 55 -10.39 -2.53 8.03
CA ALA A 55 -10.20 -3.09 9.36
C ALA A 55 -10.97 -2.28 10.43
N ALA A 56 -11.00 -2.79 11.65
CA ALA A 56 -11.51 -2.08 12.81
C ALA A 56 -10.62 -0.86 13.17
N ALA A 57 -11.12 0.05 14.00
CA ALA A 57 -10.54 1.39 14.24
C ALA A 57 -9.07 1.38 14.70
N GLU A 58 -8.62 0.36 15.41
CA GLU A 58 -7.24 0.24 15.93
C GLU A 58 -6.48 -0.94 15.28
N ALA A 59 -7.05 -1.53 14.23
CA ALA A 59 -6.56 -2.76 13.62
C ALA A 59 -5.81 -2.51 12.30
N THR A 60 -5.14 -3.55 11.81
CA THR A 60 -4.35 -3.53 10.58
C THR A 60 -5.20 -3.99 9.41
N ALA A 61 -5.16 -3.25 8.30
CA ALA A 61 -5.64 -3.69 7.00
C ALA A 61 -4.46 -4.16 6.15
N THR A 62 -4.51 -5.39 5.67
CA THR A 62 -3.45 -6.04 4.90
C THR A 62 -3.96 -6.47 3.53
N VAL A 63 -3.21 -6.14 2.48
CA VAL A 63 -3.36 -6.76 1.16
C VAL A 63 -2.05 -7.41 0.76
N ILE A 64 -2.07 -8.73 0.55
CA ILE A 64 -0.82 -9.49 0.37
C ILE A 64 -0.93 -10.58 -0.71
N SER A 65 0.03 -10.59 -1.63
CA SER A 65 0.40 -11.80 -2.36
C SER A 65 1.66 -12.39 -1.73
N HIS A 66 1.62 -13.68 -1.38
CA HIS A 66 2.77 -14.35 -0.77
C HIS A 66 3.84 -14.77 -1.79
N ARG A 67 3.52 -14.79 -3.09
CA ARG A 67 4.40 -15.33 -4.15
C ARG A 67 4.53 -14.46 -5.38
N LYS A 68 3.60 -13.53 -5.63
CA LYS A 68 3.47 -12.79 -6.89
C LYS A 68 3.15 -11.31 -6.66
N ASP A 69 2.35 -10.69 -7.53
CA ASP A 69 2.13 -9.26 -7.54
C ASP A 69 0.88 -8.86 -6.75
N VAL A 70 0.83 -7.58 -6.38
CA VAL A 70 -0.39 -6.92 -5.95
C VAL A 70 -0.67 -5.75 -6.88
N GLU A 71 -1.87 -5.71 -7.47
CA GLU A 71 -2.36 -4.62 -8.29
C GLU A 71 -3.66 -4.06 -7.72
N LEU A 72 -3.63 -2.79 -7.34
CA LEU A 72 -4.78 -2.06 -6.82
C LEU A 72 -5.10 -0.87 -7.71
N VAL A 73 -6.33 -0.81 -8.22
CA VAL A 73 -6.80 0.26 -9.11
C VAL A 73 -8.10 0.84 -8.58
N GLY A 74 -8.06 2.07 -8.05
CA GLY A 74 -9.20 2.66 -7.38
C GLY A 74 -9.45 2.04 -6.00
N GLY A 75 -10.39 2.63 -5.26
CA GLY A 75 -10.88 2.07 -4.01
C GLY A 75 -10.19 2.66 -2.78
N GLU A 76 -10.40 2.00 -1.63
CA GLU A 76 -10.00 2.52 -0.32
C GLU A 76 -9.42 1.38 0.52
N ILE A 77 -8.31 1.64 1.21
CA ILE A 77 -7.83 0.76 2.30
C ILE A 77 -7.85 1.55 3.60
N SER A 78 -8.42 0.96 4.64
CA SER A 78 -8.63 1.62 5.92
C SER A 78 -8.26 0.76 7.12
N GLY A 79 -7.50 1.35 8.04
CA GLY A 79 -7.06 0.75 9.31
C GLY A 79 -6.09 1.68 10.06
N ARG A 80 -5.69 1.32 11.28
CA ARG A 80 -4.62 2.02 12.00
C ARG A 80 -3.29 1.85 11.30
N GLU A 81 -3.02 0.62 10.87
CA GLU A 81 -1.89 0.28 10.02
C GLU A 81 -2.42 -0.24 8.69
N ILE A 82 -1.76 0.15 7.60
CA ILE A 82 -2.06 -0.31 6.26
C ILE A 82 -0.81 -0.97 5.71
N MET A 83 -0.93 -2.27 5.38
CA MET A 83 0.16 -3.08 4.88
C MET A 83 -0.18 -3.61 3.50
N ILE A 84 0.65 -3.31 2.50
CA ILE A 84 0.52 -3.84 1.15
C ILE A 84 1.80 -4.55 0.78
N LYS A 85 1.70 -5.83 0.39
CA LYS A 85 2.88 -6.64 0.09
C LYS A 85 2.71 -7.50 -1.15
N GLY A 86 3.65 -7.37 -2.08
CA GLY A 86 3.85 -8.31 -3.18
C GLY A 86 5.32 -8.77 -3.19
N ILE A 87 5.63 -9.79 -3.98
CA ILE A 87 6.99 -10.29 -4.15
C ILE A 87 7.70 -9.57 -5.28
N ASP A 88 7.18 -9.65 -6.50
CA ASP A 88 7.86 -9.10 -7.68
C ASP A 88 7.48 -7.63 -7.92
N LYS A 89 6.19 -7.30 -7.83
CA LYS A 89 5.70 -5.93 -7.98
C LYS A 89 4.48 -5.62 -7.11
N VAL A 90 4.43 -4.39 -6.60
CA VAL A 90 3.19 -3.75 -6.13
C VAL A 90 2.90 -2.57 -7.04
N MET A 91 1.71 -2.55 -7.64
CA MET A 91 1.21 -1.44 -8.45
C MET A 91 -0.05 -0.84 -7.82
N LEU A 92 -0.01 0.45 -7.55
CA LEU A 92 -1.12 1.21 -6.98
C LEU A 92 -1.50 2.34 -7.93
N ASN A 93 -2.79 2.43 -8.27
CA ASN A 93 -3.34 3.50 -9.08
C ASN A 93 -4.61 4.06 -8.46
N ALA A 94 -4.61 5.32 -8.05
CA ALA A 94 -5.79 6.00 -7.49
C ALA A 94 -6.41 5.27 -6.28
N VAL A 95 -5.57 4.78 -5.37
CA VAL A 95 -5.99 4.13 -4.12
C VAL A 95 -5.99 5.14 -2.99
N ASP A 96 -7.11 5.22 -2.27
CA ASP A 96 -7.26 6.08 -1.10
C ASP A 96 -6.83 5.32 0.18
N PHE A 97 -6.09 6.01 1.05
CA PHE A 97 -5.67 5.48 2.35
C PHE A 97 -6.38 6.21 3.48
N VAL A 98 -7.26 5.52 4.19
CA VAL A 98 -8.05 6.10 5.28
C VAL A 98 -7.62 5.51 6.62
N PHE A 99 -6.81 6.25 7.33
CA PHE A 99 -6.33 5.80 8.63
C PHE A 99 -7.37 5.98 9.71
N THR A 100 -7.49 4.97 10.56
CA THR A 100 -8.31 5.00 11.76
C THR A 100 -7.41 5.00 13.00
N GLY A 101 -7.89 5.56 14.09
CA GLY A 101 -7.12 5.61 15.35
C GLY A 101 -6.08 6.74 15.41
N ASN A 102 -5.13 6.60 16.32
CA ASN A 102 -4.18 7.67 16.66
C ASN A 102 -3.07 7.83 15.60
N PRO A 103 -2.91 9.03 14.98
CA PRO A 103 -1.95 9.26 13.89
C PRO A 103 -0.49 8.98 14.27
N VAL A 104 -0.10 9.14 15.54
CA VAL A 104 1.28 8.91 16.00
C VAL A 104 1.66 7.41 15.93
N SER A 105 0.66 6.52 16.02
CA SER A 105 0.84 5.07 15.98
C SER A 105 0.41 4.43 14.66
N SER A 106 -0.02 5.25 13.70
CA SER A 106 -0.45 4.79 12.38
C SER A 106 0.73 4.64 11.43
N LEU A 107 0.63 3.70 10.49
CA LEU A 107 1.69 3.43 9.51
C LEU A 107 1.11 3.02 8.17
N LEU A 108 1.64 3.60 7.09
CA LEU A 108 1.56 3.02 5.75
C LEU A 108 2.84 2.25 5.46
N ALA A 109 2.73 0.95 5.18
CA ALA A 109 3.84 0.11 4.76
C ALA A 109 3.54 -0.58 3.43
N ILE A 110 4.41 -0.37 2.44
CA ILE A 110 4.31 -0.99 1.13
C ILE A 110 5.64 -1.68 0.80
N GLU A 111 5.59 -2.98 0.50
CA GLU A 111 6.77 -3.83 0.29
C GLU A 111 6.65 -4.69 -0.97
N SER A 112 7.65 -4.63 -1.86
CA SER A 112 7.84 -5.55 -3.00
C SER A 112 9.18 -5.29 -3.67
N ARG A 113 9.66 -6.14 -4.59
CA ARG A 113 10.90 -5.87 -5.34
C ARG A 113 10.79 -4.54 -6.08
N THR A 114 9.67 -4.31 -6.77
CA THR A 114 9.38 -3.06 -7.49
C THR A 114 8.10 -2.43 -6.99
N LEU A 115 8.12 -1.14 -6.65
CA LEU A 115 6.91 -0.38 -6.33
C LEU A 115 6.57 0.55 -7.49
N VAL A 116 5.31 0.61 -7.89
CA VAL A 116 4.80 1.57 -8.90
C VAL A 116 3.58 2.26 -8.31
N LEU A 117 3.68 3.58 -8.09
CA LEU A 117 2.63 4.40 -7.51
C LEU A 117 2.17 5.42 -8.56
N HIS A 118 0.86 5.54 -8.74
CA HIS A 118 0.24 6.44 -9.70
C HIS A 118 -1.03 7.07 -9.09
N ASN A 119 -1.14 8.40 -9.15
CA ASN A 119 -2.26 9.16 -8.57
C ASN A 119 -2.52 8.78 -7.10
N ILE A 120 -1.46 8.78 -6.30
CA ILE A 120 -1.50 8.40 -4.88
C ILE A 120 -1.18 9.65 -4.05
N ASP A 121 -2.03 9.97 -3.07
CA ASP A 121 -1.66 10.90 -2.00
C ASP A 121 -1.16 10.10 -0.81
N LEU A 122 0.15 10.18 -0.57
CA LEU A 122 0.77 9.58 0.61
C LEU A 122 0.43 10.45 1.83
N PRO A 123 0.13 9.86 2.99
CA PRO A 123 -0.24 10.66 4.15
C PRO A 123 0.95 11.52 4.61
N ALA A 124 0.68 12.79 4.90
CA ALA A 124 1.71 13.78 5.26
C ALA A 124 2.04 13.80 6.76
N ASP A 125 1.09 13.38 7.58
CA ASP A 125 1.05 13.54 9.04
C ASP A 125 1.46 12.28 9.81
N ARG A 126 1.92 11.24 9.11
CA ARG A 126 2.28 9.95 9.71
C ARG A 126 3.39 9.24 8.94
N PRO A 127 4.06 8.25 9.56
CA PRO A 127 5.08 7.47 8.89
C PRO A 127 4.59 6.75 7.62
N VAL A 128 5.41 6.84 6.57
CA VAL A 128 5.27 6.06 5.34
C VAL A 128 6.56 5.28 5.12
N ARG A 129 6.45 3.96 4.97
CA ARG A 129 7.56 3.05 4.70
C ARG A 129 7.38 2.41 3.34
N LEU A 130 8.25 2.76 2.42
CA LEU A 130 8.28 2.15 1.08
C LEU A 130 9.52 1.29 1.00
N LYS A 131 9.35 0.01 0.71
CA LYS A 131 10.45 -0.95 0.68
C LYS A 131 10.52 -1.60 -0.68
N SER A 132 11.60 -1.29 -1.39
CA SER A 132 11.93 -1.89 -2.69
C SER A 132 13.22 -2.69 -2.59
N GLU A 133 13.58 -3.44 -3.64
CA GLU A 133 14.84 -4.18 -3.67
C GLU A 133 16.05 -3.28 -3.43
N LEU A 134 16.13 -2.20 -4.20
CA LEU A 134 17.26 -1.28 -4.17
C LEU A 134 17.11 -0.19 -3.11
N GLY A 135 15.92 -0.01 -2.54
CA GLY A 135 15.66 1.05 -1.57
C GLY A 135 15.88 2.46 -2.13
N LEU A 136 15.68 2.66 -3.44
CA LEU A 136 15.92 3.93 -4.14
C LEU A 136 14.68 4.38 -4.92
N LEU A 137 14.50 5.70 -4.99
CA LEU A 137 13.52 6.33 -5.89
C LEU A 137 14.04 6.28 -7.34
N ALA A 138 13.17 5.94 -8.29
CA ALA A 138 13.49 5.98 -9.71
C ALA A 138 13.82 7.41 -10.18
N LYS A 139 14.64 7.55 -11.23
CA LYS A 139 14.97 8.86 -11.81
C LYS A 139 13.72 9.48 -12.45
N ASN A 140 13.62 10.81 -12.38
CA ASN A 140 12.51 11.59 -12.92
C ASN A 140 11.13 11.15 -12.38
N PRO A 141 10.94 11.12 -11.05
CA PRO A 141 9.64 10.80 -10.44
C PRO A 141 8.56 11.78 -10.92
N ASN A 142 7.31 11.32 -10.96
CA ASN A 142 6.13 12.09 -11.37
C ASN A 142 6.13 12.67 -12.80
N THR A 143 7.03 12.20 -13.67
CA THR A 143 7.13 12.67 -15.07
C THR A 143 6.59 11.69 -16.11
N ARG A 144 5.99 10.56 -15.68
CA ARG A 144 5.62 9.42 -16.55
C ARG A 144 6.82 8.72 -17.20
N ALA A 145 8.00 8.86 -16.61
CA ALA A 145 9.18 8.10 -17.02
C ALA A 145 8.92 6.60 -16.92
N ALA A 146 9.62 5.82 -17.75
CA ALA A 146 9.51 4.36 -17.74
C ALA A 146 9.85 3.78 -16.35
N THR A 147 9.04 2.83 -15.88
CA THR A 147 9.25 2.15 -14.60
C THR A 147 10.56 1.37 -14.62
N ARG A 148 11.30 1.43 -13.51
CA ARG A 148 12.56 0.72 -13.31
C ARG A 148 12.38 -0.37 -12.25
N ASN A 149 12.71 -1.61 -12.63
CA ASN A 149 12.67 -2.75 -11.73
C ASN A 149 13.61 -2.53 -10.53
N GLY A 150 13.16 -2.92 -9.34
CA GLY A 150 13.92 -2.80 -8.09
C GLY A 150 13.77 -1.45 -7.37
N TYR A 151 13.16 -0.44 -8.03
CA TYR A 151 13.00 0.91 -7.48
C TYR A 151 11.59 1.14 -6.92
N VAL A 152 11.48 2.23 -6.15
CA VAL A 152 10.21 2.92 -5.95
C VAL A 152 9.99 3.83 -7.16
N ASN A 153 8.89 3.63 -7.88
CA ASN A 153 8.54 4.40 -9.07
C ASN A 153 7.33 5.26 -8.76
N TYR A 154 7.55 6.54 -8.46
CA TYR A 154 6.48 7.54 -8.52
C TYR A 154 6.23 7.84 -10.00
N TYR A 155 5.24 7.18 -10.59
CA TYR A 155 5.01 7.25 -12.03
C TYR A 155 4.42 8.61 -12.43
N PHE A 156 3.32 8.99 -11.80
CA PHE A 156 2.62 10.26 -12.03
C PHE A 156 1.67 10.56 -10.87
N GLY A 157 1.46 11.85 -10.55
CA GLY A 157 0.45 12.26 -9.56
C GLY A 157 0.66 11.70 -8.15
N VAL A 158 1.89 11.34 -7.78
CA VAL A 158 2.21 10.90 -6.42
C VAL A 158 2.57 12.10 -5.56
N THR A 159 1.70 12.43 -4.63
CA THR A 159 1.83 13.61 -3.78
C THR A 159 1.87 13.24 -2.30
N SER A 160 2.14 14.22 -1.46
CA SER A 160 1.89 14.12 -0.05
C SER A 160 1.60 15.48 0.54
N GLY A 161 0.41 15.62 1.12
CA GLY A 161 -0.06 16.93 1.60
C GLY A 161 -0.15 17.95 0.46
N GLY A 162 -0.48 17.48 -0.75
CA GLY A 162 -0.61 18.31 -1.96
C GLY A 162 0.72 18.68 -2.65
N VAL A 163 1.87 18.26 -2.14
CA VAL A 163 3.20 18.53 -2.74
C VAL A 163 3.73 17.26 -3.42
N PRO A 164 4.46 17.34 -4.54
CA PRO A 164 5.11 16.17 -5.14
C PRO A 164 5.97 15.40 -4.13
N ALA A 165 5.70 14.11 -3.96
CA ALA A 165 6.25 13.31 -2.87
C ALA A 165 7.78 13.15 -2.95
N GLU A 166 8.37 13.25 -4.13
CA GLU A 166 9.82 13.20 -4.36
C GLU A 166 10.56 14.32 -3.62
N LEU A 167 9.95 15.50 -3.47
CA LEU A 167 10.57 16.63 -2.78
C LEU A 167 10.72 16.37 -1.28
N LEU A 168 9.92 15.43 -0.75
CA LEU A 168 9.91 15.05 0.67
C LEU A 168 10.63 13.72 0.92
N THR A 169 10.91 12.95 -0.14
CA THR A 169 11.52 11.62 -0.07
C THR A 169 13.05 11.69 -0.09
N VAL A 170 13.63 12.80 -0.58
CA VAL A 170 15.09 13.04 -0.59
C VAL A 170 15.52 13.69 0.73
N GLY A 171 15.37 12.94 1.83
CA GLY A 171 15.85 13.30 3.16
C GLY A 171 17.30 12.90 3.39
N SER A 172 18.23 13.42 2.59
CA SER A 172 19.63 13.62 3.00
C SER A 172 20.21 14.84 2.29
N GLY A 173 19.75 16.02 2.73
CA GLY A 173 20.39 17.29 2.42
C GLY A 173 19.42 18.43 2.14
N VAL A 174 19.18 19.24 3.17
CA VAL A 174 18.61 20.61 3.15
C VAL A 174 17.07 20.71 3.09
N GLY A 175 16.45 20.80 4.27
CA GLY A 175 15.36 21.76 4.54
C GLY A 175 13.96 21.20 4.83
N VAL A 176 13.59 21.20 6.13
CA VAL A 176 12.24 21.26 6.76
C VAL A 176 11.34 20.01 6.57
N LEU A 177 10.80 19.27 7.57
CA LEU A 177 10.42 19.46 8.99
C LEU A 177 10.78 18.18 9.82
N PRO A 178 10.92 18.29 11.16
CA PRO A 178 11.03 17.14 12.05
C PRO A 178 9.67 16.42 12.21
N ASP A 179 9.73 15.09 12.39
CA ASP A 179 8.66 14.19 12.87
C ASP A 179 7.83 13.36 11.86
N ALA A 180 8.00 13.49 10.54
CA ALA A 180 7.48 12.50 9.58
C ALA A 180 8.62 11.65 8.98
N GLN A 181 9.05 10.61 9.70
CA GLN A 181 10.07 9.68 9.24
C GLN A 181 9.59 8.90 8.00
N ARG A 182 9.85 9.42 6.79
CA ARG A 182 9.74 8.68 5.54
C ARG A 182 11.04 7.93 5.28
N HIS A 183 10.98 6.61 5.38
CA HIS A 183 12.14 5.77 5.12
C HIS A 183 11.88 4.92 3.88
N ILE A 184 12.72 5.07 2.87
CA ILE A 184 12.88 4.05 1.83
C ILE A 184 13.94 3.08 2.31
N THR A 185 13.62 1.79 2.33
CA THR A 185 14.53 0.73 2.83
C THR A 185 14.67 -0.38 1.80
N THR A 186 15.75 -1.15 1.90
CA THR A 186 16.04 -2.30 1.03
C THR A 186 15.36 -3.57 1.55
N LEU A 187 14.96 -4.47 0.64
CA LEU A 187 14.59 -5.85 0.99
C LEU A 187 15.82 -6.63 1.49
N PRO A 188 15.71 -7.41 2.58
CA PRO A 188 16.72 -8.42 2.85
C PRO A 188 16.72 -9.39 1.68
N ILE A 189 17.88 -9.53 1.04
CA ILE A 189 18.14 -10.59 0.07
C ILE A 189 18.15 -11.89 0.89
N SER A 190 17.08 -12.69 0.86
CA SER A 190 17.17 -14.08 1.31
C SER A 190 18.00 -14.84 0.28
N PRO A 191 19.19 -15.38 0.62
CA PRO A 191 19.82 -16.39 -0.21
C PRO A 191 18.90 -17.62 -0.20
N GLY A 192 18.68 -18.23 -1.36
CA GLY A 192 17.77 -19.35 -1.53
C GLY A 192 17.95 -20.45 -0.46
N GLN A 193 16.81 -20.94 0.03
CA GLN A 193 16.68 -22.33 0.45
C GLN A 193 16.33 -23.17 -0.77
#